data_AF-A0A0D0J2A0-F1
#
_entry.id   AF-A0A0D0J2A0-F1
#
_cell.length_a   1.000
_cell.length_b   1.000
_cell.length_c   1.000
_cell.angle_alpha   90.00
_cell.angle_beta   90.00
_cell.angle_gamma   90.00
#
_symmetry.space_group_name_H-M   'P 1'
#
loop_
_entity.id
_entity.type
_entity.pdbx_description
1 polymer ?
#
loop_
_entity_poly.entity_id
_entity_poly.type
_entity_poly.pdbx_seq_one_letter_code
_entity_poly.pdbx_strand_id
1 'polypeptide(L)'
;MEHDDIEDKLAFAISSHGMNDEDINRLCSVLSYRLFIIEKEHEHFLDFTHQYNGLFAVKKKGYVKSVLDCFMRHKKMVLPLITIIQTLAPQLYTSVSSMASSSSADMWAAASAIVCSDCLFERAYPSSVSKFIGLLVRYFGFIEAMISCTTQLLHEEQCIKNDAGKCLYRLELSMKEAKAYYEPLLKEDRLPAFAFLIKENDRLFDEYMAADDKRQFAQKLFHEVDEAEMRNLAFKVLIAERLACGMTAEERLLFGNDMVKTRQARLLIDHFDSLFLDSAPRRDHSLLALMFCKWAIEDNPKASVKSAHRYLLSLYHGQHRLAGYNTVKGNEQKLGTGRHSEPYATFLRRLTDFLLSSGALTEGDGVAAEI
;
A
#
# COMPACT_ATOMS: atom_id res chain seq x y z
N MET A 1 20.69 27.99 56.90
CA MET A 1 21.00 27.50 55.54
C MET A 1 20.93 25.99 55.63
N GLU A 2 19.70 25.48 55.58
CA GLU A 2 19.42 24.05 55.66
C GLU A 2 19.76 23.45 54.29
N HIS A 3 20.99 22.95 54.16
CA HIS A 3 21.33 21.99 53.12
C HIS A 3 20.73 20.67 53.56
N ASP A 4 19.51 20.43 53.08
CA ASP A 4 18.74 19.25 53.39
C ASP A 4 19.24 18.13 52.46
N ASP A 5 20.29 17.43 52.91
CA ASP A 5 21.06 16.41 52.19
C ASP A 5 20.17 15.23 51.77
N ILE A 6 19.86 15.17 50.48
CA ILE A 6 19.26 14.00 49.81
C ILE A 6 20.21 12.79 49.94
N GLU A 7 21.51 13.04 50.03
CA GLU A 7 22.58 12.05 50.22
C GLU A 7 22.46 11.29 51.54
N ASP A 8 22.28 12.03 52.64
CA ASP A 8 22.03 11.44 53.96
C ASP A 8 20.68 10.72 54.00
N LYS A 9 19.67 11.21 53.27
CA LYS A 9 18.34 10.57 53.21
C LYS A 9 18.35 9.25 52.43
N LEU A 10 19.11 9.14 51.35
CA LEU A 10 19.28 7.90 50.56
C LEU A 10 20.18 6.89 51.28
N ALA A 11 21.29 7.34 51.87
CA ALA A 11 22.15 6.48 52.69
C ALA A 11 21.42 6.00 53.96
N PHE A 12 20.60 6.86 54.57
CA PHE A 12 19.71 6.50 55.67
C PHE A 12 18.61 5.54 55.22
N ALA A 13 17.98 5.71 54.06
CA ALA A 13 16.95 4.79 53.54
C ALA A 13 17.53 3.39 53.24
N ILE A 14 18.73 3.33 52.67
CA ILE A 14 19.45 2.07 52.40
C ILE A 14 19.83 1.37 53.72
N SER A 15 20.35 2.11 54.69
CA SER A 15 20.74 1.56 56.00
C SER A 15 19.55 1.23 56.92
N SER A 16 18.45 1.98 56.86
CA SER A 16 17.22 1.73 57.63
C SER A 16 16.39 0.55 57.12
N HIS A 17 16.62 0.11 55.87
CA HIS A 17 16.13 -1.16 55.35
C HIS A 17 17.11 -2.34 55.50
N GLY A 18 18.25 -2.13 56.15
CA GLY A 18 19.22 -3.19 56.46
C GLY A 18 19.97 -3.74 55.25
N MET A 19 20.01 -3.01 54.13
CA MET A 19 20.73 -3.43 52.93
C MET A 19 22.23 -3.14 53.07
N ASN A 20 23.05 -4.17 52.88
CA ASN A 20 24.49 -4.04 52.85
C ASN A 20 25.01 -3.86 51.40
N ASP A 21 26.32 -3.63 51.23
CA ASP A 21 26.93 -3.49 49.90
C ASP A 21 26.73 -4.72 49.01
N GLU A 22 26.60 -5.92 49.57
CA GLU A 22 26.35 -7.16 48.83
C GLU A 22 24.93 -7.18 48.24
N ASP A 23 23.94 -6.70 48.99
CA ASP A 23 22.56 -6.54 48.54
C ASP A 23 22.47 -5.53 47.39
N ILE A 24 23.17 -4.40 47.50
CA ILE A 24 23.24 -3.37 46.46
C ILE A 24 23.91 -3.92 45.19
N ASN A 25 24.99 -4.68 45.34
CA ASN A 25 25.66 -5.32 44.22
C ASN A 25 24.76 -6.36 43.52
N ARG A 26 23.97 -7.13 44.27
CA ARG A 26 22.99 -8.05 43.71
C ARG A 26 21.90 -7.33 42.91
N LEU A 27 21.41 -6.19 43.41
CA LEU A 27 20.49 -5.33 42.67
C LEU A 27 21.13 -4.77 41.39
N CYS A 28 22.40 -4.37 41.44
CA CYS A 28 23.14 -3.95 40.25
C CYS A 28 23.21 -5.04 39.20
N SER A 29 23.46 -6.30 39.58
CA SER A 29 23.49 -7.43 38.64
C SER A 29 22.14 -7.67 37.98
N VAL A 30 21.05 -7.61 38.74
CA VAL A 30 19.68 -7.73 38.21
C VAL A 30 19.35 -6.60 37.24
N LEU A 31 19.67 -5.36 37.63
CA LEU A 31 19.42 -4.18 36.81
C LEU A 31 20.28 -4.18 35.53
N SER A 32 21.53 -4.64 35.60
CA SER A 32 22.41 -4.80 34.43
C SER A 32 21.82 -5.78 33.41
N TYR A 33 21.27 -6.90 33.87
CA TYR A 33 20.61 -7.87 32.99
C TYR A 33 19.34 -7.29 32.34
N ARG A 34 18.54 -6.53 33.12
CA ARG A 34 17.36 -5.83 32.59
C ARG A 34 17.74 -4.73 31.60
N LEU A 35 18.83 -4.02 31.83
CA LEU A 35 19.37 -3.02 30.93
C LEU A 35 19.78 -3.63 29.58
N PHE A 36 20.45 -4.79 29.59
CA PHE A 36 20.78 -5.51 28.36
C PHE A 36 19.53 -5.89 27.56
N ILE A 37 18.46 -6.35 28.22
CA ILE A 37 17.19 -6.69 27.55
C ILE A 37 16.56 -5.44 26.95
N ILE A 38 16.45 -4.35 27.72
CA ILE A 38 15.75 -3.14 27.26
C ILE A 38 16.51 -2.43 26.13
N GLU A 39 17.84 -2.48 26.14
CA GLU A 39 18.69 -1.96 25.07
C GLU A 39 18.41 -2.71 23.76
N LYS A 40 18.31 -4.05 23.82
CA LYS A 40 17.93 -4.88 22.66
C LYS A 40 16.49 -4.63 22.20
N GLU A 41 15.54 -4.50 23.13
CA GLU A 41 14.16 -4.13 22.80
C GLU A 41 14.09 -2.75 22.14
N HIS A 42 14.86 -1.78 22.62
CA HIS A 42 14.94 -0.43 22.05
C HIS A 42 15.53 -0.41 20.64
N GLU A 43 16.63 -1.13 20.39
CA GLU A 43 17.20 -1.28 19.03
C GLU A 43 16.17 -1.82 18.04
N HIS A 44 15.50 -2.93 18.40
CA HIS A 44 14.46 -3.54 17.56
C HIS A 44 13.24 -2.62 17.37
N PHE A 45 12.93 -1.81 18.39
CA PHE A 45 11.83 -0.86 18.35
C PHE A 45 12.12 0.30 17.39
N LEU A 46 13.34 0.83 17.35
CA LEU A 46 13.74 1.90 16.44
C LEU A 46 13.57 1.48 14.96
N ASP A 47 14.02 0.29 14.59
CA ASP A 47 13.85 -0.25 13.23
C ASP A 47 12.37 -0.32 12.82
N PHE A 48 11.50 -0.69 13.76
CA PHE A 48 10.05 -0.72 13.56
C PHE A 48 9.46 0.69 13.41
N THR A 49 9.90 1.65 14.22
CA THR A 49 9.35 3.02 14.23
C THR A 49 9.53 3.75 12.90
N HIS A 50 10.66 3.57 12.22
CA HIS A 50 10.96 4.27 10.98
C HIS A 50 10.01 3.93 9.82
N GLN A 51 9.36 2.76 9.85
CA GLN A 51 8.54 2.28 8.74
C GLN A 51 7.05 2.25 9.08
N TYR A 52 6.68 2.23 10.36
CA TYR A 52 5.31 1.96 10.80
C TYR A 52 4.25 2.86 10.13
N ASN A 53 4.33 4.19 10.29
CA ASN A 53 3.38 5.14 9.68
C ASN A 53 3.55 5.30 8.15
N GLY A 54 4.60 4.70 7.59
CA GLY A 54 4.81 4.57 6.15
C GLY A 54 3.97 3.45 5.52
N LEU A 55 3.54 2.47 6.32
CA LEU A 55 2.81 1.30 5.88
C LEU A 55 1.30 1.49 6.11
N PHE A 56 0.47 0.92 5.24
CA PHE A 56 -0.99 0.88 5.46
C PHE A 56 -1.41 -0.31 6.32
N ALA A 57 -0.76 -1.47 6.11
CA ALA A 57 -1.09 -2.75 6.72
C ALA A 57 0.01 -3.17 7.71
N VAL A 58 -0.24 -3.04 9.01
CA VAL A 58 0.76 -3.21 10.07
C VAL A 58 0.36 -4.21 11.16
N LYS A 59 -0.85 -4.79 11.07
CA LYS A 59 -1.37 -5.72 12.07
C LYS A 59 -0.58 -7.04 12.05
N LYS A 60 0.43 -7.18 12.92
CA LYS A 60 1.22 -8.41 13.06
C LYS A 60 0.64 -9.30 14.17
N LYS A 61 0.36 -10.57 13.85
CA LYS A 61 -0.01 -11.57 14.89
C LYS A 61 1.18 -11.80 15.84
N GLY A 62 0.97 -11.54 17.13
CA GLY A 62 1.82 -12.08 18.21
C GLY A 62 2.88 -11.17 18.84
N TYR A 63 3.15 -9.97 18.31
CA TYR A 63 4.17 -9.07 18.91
C TYR A 63 3.57 -7.79 19.51
N VAL A 64 2.76 -7.06 18.76
CA VAL A 64 2.12 -5.80 19.18
C VAL A 64 0.91 -5.60 18.25
N LYS A 65 -0.32 -5.47 18.75
CA LYS A 65 -1.48 -5.27 17.86
C LYS A 65 -1.61 -3.82 17.37
N SER A 66 -0.98 -2.86 18.06
CA SER A 66 -0.94 -1.43 17.71
C SER A 66 0.18 -0.69 18.44
N VAL A 67 0.64 0.47 17.96
CA VAL A 67 1.60 1.31 18.71
C VAL A 67 1.08 1.66 20.11
N LEU A 68 -0.24 1.71 20.32
CA LEU A 68 -0.86 1.89 21.63
C LEU A 68 -0.54 0.73 22.60
N ASP A 69 -0.53 -0.51 22.14
CA ASP A 69 -0.14 -1.65 22.98
C ASP A 69 1.33 -1.55 23.40
N CYS A 70 2.21 -1.12 22.49
CA CYS A 70 3.62 -0.83 22.79
C CYS A 70 3.75 0.24 23.87
N PHE A 71 3.07 1.36 23.67
CA PHE A 71 3.04 2.46 24.63
C PHE A 71 2.58 1.98 26.02
N MET A 72 1.48 1.22 26.08
CA MET A 72 0.94 0.71 27.33
C MET A 72 1.87 -0.32 27.99
N ARG A 73 2.59 -1.13 27.21
CA ARG A 73 3.62 -2.06 27.73
C ARG A 73 4.80 -1.30 28.34
N HIS A 74 5.38 -0.34 27.61
CA HIS A 74 6.49 0.47 28.11
C HIS A 74 6.08 1.29 29.34
N LYS A 75 4.86 1.84 29.34
CA LYS A 75 4.31 2.54 30.50
C LYS A 75 4.20 1.63 31.73
N LYS A 76 3.80 0.35 31.56
CA LYS A 76 3.73 -0.61 32.68
C LYS A 76 5.11 -0.96 33.25
N MET A 77 6.17 -0.87 32.47
CA MET A 77 7.55 -1.09 32.95
C MET A 77 8.01 0.00 33.92
N VAL A 78 7.37 1.18 33.91
CA VAL A 78 7.64 2.29 34.84
C VAL A 78 7.10 2.02 36.25
N LEU A 79 6.02 1.24 36.39
CA LEU A 79 5.32 1.06 37.68
C LEU A 79 6.21 0.46 38.78
N PRO A 80 6.92 -0.66 38.55
CA PRO A 80 7.81 -1.24 39.56
C PRO A 80 8.95 -0.29 39.96
N LEU A 81 9.37 0.60 39.06
CA LEU A 81 10.45 1.56 39.29
C LEU A 81 9.99 2.72 40.18
N ILE A 82 8.76 3.20 40.00
CA ILE A 82 8.13 4.16 40.91
C ILE A 82 8.10 3.58 42.32
N THR A 83 7.78 2.29 42.48
CA THR A 83 7.79 1.61 43.77
C THR A 83 9.20 1.49 44.37
N ILE A 84 10.24 1.28 43.57
CA ILE A 84 11.62 1.28 44.03
C ILE A 84 12.05 2.68 44.51
N ILE A 85 11.73 3.74 43.75
CA ILE A 85 12.01 5.13 44.14
C ILE A 85 11.23 5.51 45.41
N GLN A 86 9.96 5.11 45.53
CA GLN A 86 9.16 5.28 46.74
C GLN A 86 9.82 4.66 47.97
N THR A 87 10.42 3.48 47.81
CA THR A 87 11.05 2.73 48.90
C THR A 87 12.39 3.31 49.30
N LEU A 88 13.19 3.75 48.32
CA LEU A 88 14.55 4.24 48.55
C LEU A 88 14.63 5.74 48.86
N ALA A 89 13.64 6.53 48.44
CA ALA A 89 13.62 7.97 48.64
C ALA A 89 12.17 8.54 48.74
N PRO A 90 11.41 8.18 49.79
CA PRO A 90 9.99 8.54 49.94
C PRO A 90 9.72 10.07 49.99
N GLN A 91 10.72 10.88 50.35
CA GLN A 91 10.63 12.35 50.41
C GLN A 91 10.48 12.99 49.00
N LEU A 92 11.01 12.32 47.97
CA LEU A 92 10.87 12.72 46.56
C LEU A 92 9.51 12.31 45.96
N TYR A 93 8.79 11.41 46.63
CA TYR A 93 7.51 10.87 46.16
C TYR A 93 6.30 11.76 46.54
N THR A 94 6.41 12.56 47.60
CA THR A 94 5.34 13.47 48.03
C THR A 94 4.94 14.49 46.95
N SER A 95 5.85 14.87 46.05
CA SER A 95 5.55 15.71 44.87
C SER A 95 4.84 14.96 43.72
N VAL A 96 4.90 13.62 43.70
CA VAL A 96 4.31 12.74 42.66
C VAL A 96 2.89 12.31 43.03
N SER A 97 2.59 12.15 44.31
CA SER A 97 1.28 11.70 44.80
C SER A 97 0.13 12.66 44.43
N SER A 98 0.40 13.96 44.31
CA SER A 98 -0.55 14.98 43.81
C SER A 98 -0.75 14.93 42.28
N MET A 99 0.13 14.24 41.54
CA MET A 99 0.08 14.05 40.08
C MET A 99 -0.44 12.67 39.67
N ALA A 100 -0.57 11.72 40.62
CA ALA A 100 -1.12 10.39 40.37
C ALA A 100 -2.63 10.39 40.01
N SER A 101 -3.32 11.53 40.20
CA SER A 101 -4.71 11.74 39.80
C SER A 101 -4.89 12.30 38.39
N SER A 102 -3.81 12.62 37.67
CA SER A 102 -3.88 13.21 36.32
C SER A 102 -3.57 12.20 35.21
N SER A 103 -3.71 12.66 33.96
CA SER A 103 -3.63 11.82 32.77
C SER A 103 -2.26 11.13 32.66
N SER A 104 -2.20 10.00 31.95
CA SER A 104 -1.02 9.14 31.88
C SER A 104 0.30 9.79 31.44
N ALA A 105 0.23 10.94 30.77
CA ALA A 105 1.40 11.71 30.32
C ALA A 105 2.04 12.49 31.48
N ASP A 106 1.25 12.92 32.47
CA ASP A 106 1.69 13.77 33.58
C ASP A 106 2.48 12.96 34.64
N MET A 107 2.10 11.71 34.87
CA MET A 107 2.87 10.76 35.69
C MET A 107 4.29 10.54 35.14
N TRP A 108 4.44 10.60 33.82
CA TRP A 108 5.69 10.30 33.14
C TRP A 108 6.64 11.51 33.16
N ALA A 109 6.11 12.71 32.91
CA ALA A 109 6.83 13.96 33.12
C ALA A 109 7.33 14.10 34.57
N ALA A 110 6.55 13.64 35.56
CA ALA A 110 6.94 13.66 36.96
C ALA A 110 8.04 12.63 37.31
N ALA A 111 7.92 11.40 36.81
CA ALA A 111 8.92 10.36 37.02
C ALA A 111 10.26 10.70 36.33
N SER A 112 10.22 11.23 35.11
CA SER A 112 11.40 11.74 34.41
C SER A 112 11.96 12.99 35.05
N ALA A 113 11.13 13.91 35.55
CA ALA A 113 11.62 15.08 36.28
C ALA A 113 12.35 14.71 37.58
N ILE A 114 12.02 13.58 38.22
CA ILE A 114 12.72 13.09 39.41
C ILE A 114 14.02 12.39 39.06
N VAL A 115 14.03 11.55 38.02
CA VAL A 115 15.22 10.81 37.60
C VAL A 115 16.23 11.69 36.86
N CYS A 116 15.74 12.66 36.08
CA CYS A 116 16.54 13.61 35.28
C CYS A 116 16.72 14.96 35.98
N SER A 117 16.33 15.09 37.26
CA SER A 117 16.76 16.25 38.05
C SER A 117 18.26 16.09 38.30
N ASP A 118 19.06 17.03 37.79
CA ASP A 118 20.49 17.16 38.10
C ASP A 118 20.78 17.17 39.63
N CYS A 119 19.74 17.45 40.43
CA CYS A 119 19.74 17.53 41.88
C CYS A 119 20.01 16.20 42.62
N LEU A 120 19.94 15.04 41.95
CA LEU A 120 20.25 13.73 42.57
C LEU A 120 21.76 13.40 42.56
N PHE A 121 22.58 14.11 41.79
CA PHE A 121 23.86 13.57 41.29
C PHE A 121 25.11 14.43 41.55
N GLU A 122 25.05 15.46 42.41
CA GLU A 122 26.15 16.42 42.54
C GLU A 122 27.25 16.08 43.57
N ARG A 123 27.20 14.96 44.32
CA ARG A 123 28.34 14.52 45.17
C ARG A 123 28.61 13.00 45.22
N ALA A 124 29.78 12.66 45.76
CA ALA A 124 30.43 11.36 45.68
C ALA A 124 29.83 10.29 46.62
N TYR A 125 28.87 9.52 46.10
CA TYR A 125 28.36 8.31 46.74
C TYR A 125 29.41 7.18 46.87
N PRO A 126 29.24 6.21 47.79
CA PRO A 126 29.95 4.93 47.75
C PRO A 126 29.86 4.27 46.36
N SER A 127 30.90 3.54 45.96
CA SER A 127 31.00 3.01 44.59
C SER A 127 29.86 2.05 44.20
N SER A 128 29.36 1.26 45.15
CA SER A 128 28.21 0.35 45.00
C SER A 128 26.91 1.13 44.69
N VAL A 129 26.67 2.19 45.44
CA VAL A 129 25.51 3.09 45.29
C VAL A 129 25.61 3.90 44.00
N SER A 130 26.78 4.48 43.70
CA SER A 130 27.02 5.21 42.45
C SER A 130 26.79 4.34 41.21
N LYS A 131 27.26 3.08 41.24
CA LYS A 131 27.02 2.10 40.17
C LYS A 131 25.54 1.77 40.02
N PHE A 132 24.82 1.55 41.12
CA PHE A 132 23.38 1.27 41.10
C PHE A 132 22.60 2.43 40.49
N ILE A 133 22.90 3.65 40.92
CA ILE A 133 22.31 4.89 40.42
C ILE A 133 22.58 5.08 38.92
N GLY A 134 23.83 4.89 38.46
CA GLY A 134 24.17 5.01 37.03
C GLY A 134 23.44 3.99 36.15
N LEU A 135 23.20 2.79 36.65
CA LEU A 135 22.38 1.78 35.96
C LEU A 135 20.91 2.18 35.90
N LEU A 136 20.37 2.78 36.96
CA LEU A 136 18.99 3.30 36.98
C LEU A 136 18.82 4.41 35.94
N VAL A 137 19.71 5.41 35.92
CA VAL A 137 19.67 6.52 34.95
C VAL A 137 19.64 5.99 33.52
N ARG A 138 20.54 5.06 33.17
CA ARG A 138 20.54 4.45 31.82
C ARG A 138 19.24 3.70 31.53
N TYR A 139 18.73 2.93 32.48
CA TYR A 139 17.49 2.18 32.32
C TYR A 139 16.28 3.11 32.08
N PHE A 140 16.20 4.21 32.83
CA PHE A 140 15.19 5.24 32.65
C PHE A 140 15.32 5.97 31.31
N GLY A 141 16.55 6.32 30.90
CA GLY A 141 16.80 6.94 29.60
C GLY A 141 16.28 6.10 28.43
N PHE A 142 16.39 4.76 28.50
CA PHE A 142 15.81 3.89 27.47
C PHE A 142 14.29 3.85 27.50
N ILE A 143 13.67 3.80 28.69
CA ILE A 143 12.21 3.85 28.82
C ILE A 143 11.68 5.19 28.29
N GLU A 144 12.38 6.29 28.59
CA GLU A 144 12.13 7.64 28.08
C GLU A 144 12.19 7.72 26.56
N ALA A 145 13.25 7.23 25.96
CA ALA A 145 13.37 7.18 24.51
C ALA A 145 12.20 6.40 23.89
N MET A 146 11.88 5.21 24.41
CA MET A 146 10.80 4.38 23.88
C MET A 146 9.41 5.02 24.05
N ILE A 147 9.13 5.66 25.19
CA ILE A 147 7.86 6.35 25.44
C ILE A 147 7.73 7.59 24.57
N SER A 148 8.81 8.35 24.40
CA SER A 148 8.84 9.52 23.52
C SER A 148 8.59 9.11 22.06
N CYS A 149 9.29 8.08 21.57
CA CYS A 149 9.10 7.56 20.22
C CYS A 149 7.69 7.00 20.01
N THR A 150 7.14 6.22 20.95
CA THR A 150 5.74 5.72 20.82
C THR A 150 4.73 6.87 20.85
N THR A 151 4.95 7.91 21.65
CA THR A 151 4.09 9.10 21.70
C THR A 151 4.10 9.85 20.38
N GLN A 152 5.29 10.07 19.80
CA GLN A 152 5.43 10.70 18.48
C GLN A 152 4.74 9.88 17.39
N LEU A 153 4.94 8.55 17.39
CA LEU A 153 4.30 7.66 16.42
C LEU A 153 2.77 7.70 16.53
N LEU A 154 2.20 7.73 17.74
CA LEU A 154 0.76 7.86 17.95
C LEU A 154 0.23 9.20 17.43
N HIS A 155 0.98 10.28 17.66
CA HIS A 155 0.61 11.60 17.15
C HIS A 155 0.61 11.64 15.63
N GLU A 156 1.65 11.09 14.99
CA GLU A 156 1.74 10.96 13.54
C GLU A 156 0.63 10.05 12.97
N GLU A 157 0.36 8.91 13.61
CA GLU A 157 -0.72 7.99 13.24
C GLU A 157 -2.07 8.72 13.26
N GLN A 158 -2.34 9.49 14.33
CA GLN A 158 -3.57 10.27 14.44
C GLN A 158 -3.64 11.38 13.38
N CYS A 159 -2.53 12.05 13.09
CA CYS A 159 -2.45 13.05 12.02
C CYS A 159 -2.76 12.46 10.64
N ILE A 160 -2.33 11.22 10.37
CA ILE A 160 -2.67 10.51 9.14
C ILE A 160 -4.14 10.09 9.16
N LYS A 161 -4.62 9.48 10.26
CA LYS A 161 -6.02 9.05 10.42
C LYS A 161 -7.02 10.20 10.30
N ASN A 162 -6.64 11.43 10.64
CA ASN A 162 -7.50 12.60 10.50
C ASN A 162 -7.55 13.14 9.05
N ASP A 163 -6.71 12.64 8.14
CA ASP A 163 -6.61 13.07 6.74
C ASP A 163 -6.88 11.87 5.81
N ALA A 164 -8.13 11.78 5.33
CA ALA A 164 -8.57 10.69 4.47
C ALA A 164 -7.77 10.60 3.15
N GLY A 165 -7.18 11.71 2.68
CA GLY A 165 -6.31 11.74 1.50
C GLY A 165 -4.97 11.06 1.78
N LYS A 166 -4.36 11.31 2.95
CA LYS A 166 -3.14 10.60 3.37
C LYS A 166 -3.38 9.11 3.57
N CYS A 167 -4.51 8.72 4.15
CA CYS A 167 -4.87 7.31 4.27
C CYS A 167 -5.01 6.64 2.90
N LEU A 168 -5.69 7.28 1.94
CA LEU A 168 -5.82 6.77 0.58
C LEU A 168 -4.45 6.61 -0.10
N TYR A 169 -3.59 7.62 0.00
CA TYR A 169 -2.24 7.57 -0.57
C TYR A 169 -1.45 6.35 -0.05
N ARG A 170 -1.52 6.07 1.27
CA ARG A 170 -0.88 4.89 1.87
C ARG A 170 -1.46 3.58 1.35
N LEU A 171 -2.79 3.49 1.25
CA LEU A 171 -3.47 2.32 0.68
C LEU A 171 -3.03 2.06 -0.76
N GLU A 172 -3.03 3.09 -1.60
CA GLU A 172 -2.66 2.99 -3.01
C GLU A 172 -1.19 2.59 -3.20
N LEU A 173 -0.30 3.10 -2.37
CA LEU A 173 1.11 2.70 -2.38
C LEU A 173 1.26 1.21 -2.07
N SER A 174 0.63 0.72 -0.99
CA SER A 174 0.65 -0.70 -0.64
C SER A 174 -0.02 -1.58 -1.72
N MET A 175 -1.13 -1.12 -2.31
CA MET A 175 -1.77 -1.81 -3.44
C MET A 175 -0.83 -1.91 -4.64
N LYS A 176 -0.15 -0.82 -5.01
CA LYS A 176 0.75 -0.77 -6.16
C LYS A 176 1.92 -1.74 -6.00
N GLU A 177 2.55 -1.75 -4.84
CA GLU A 177 3.66 -2.68 -4.53
C GLU A 177 3.22 -4.13 -4.61
N ALA A 178 2.06 -4.46 -4.00
CA ALA A 178 1.51 -5.81 -4.04
C ALA A 178 1.10 -6.23 -5.47
N LYS A 179 0.46 -5.34 -6.23
CA LYS A 179 0.07 -5.61 -7.62
C LYS A 179 1.29 -5.88 -8.51
N ALA A 180 2.35 -5.09 -8.37
CA ALA A 180 3.59 -5.26 -9.15
C ALA A 180 4.22 -6.66 -8.95
N TYR A 181 4.06 -7.25 -7.77
CA TYR A 181 4.50 -8.63 -7.50
C TYR A 181 3.68 -9.68 -8.27
N TYR A 182 2.36 -9.51 -8.36
CA TYR A 182 1.46 -10.47 -8.99
C TYR A 182 1.31 -10.31 -10.52
N GLU A 183 1.52 -9.10 -11.01
CA GLU A 183 1.44 -8.72 -12.42
C GLU A 183 2.16 -9.68 -13.39
N PRO A 184 3.42 -10.10 -13.15
CA PRO A 184 4.11 -11.07 -14.02
C PRO A 184 3.60 -12.52 -13.87
N LEU A 185 2.95 -12.85 -12.76
CA LEU A 185 2.43 -14.20 -12.48
C LEU A 185 1.05 -14.43 -13.13
N LEU A 186 0.27 -13.37 -13.28
CA LEU A 186 -1.03 -13.38 -13.97
C LEU A 186 -0.86 -13.29 -15.49
N LYS A 187 -0.34 -14.35 -16.10
CA LYS A 187 -0.37 -14.49 -17.56
C LYS A 187 -1.83 -14.54 -18.06
N GLU A 188 -2.10 -13.90 -19.19
CA GLU A 188 -3.47 -13.66 -19.68
C GLU A 188 -4.26 -14.95 -19.95
N ASP A 189 -3.58 -16.00 -20.41
CA ASP A 189 -4.14 -17.33 -20.63
C ASP A 189 -4.62 -18.01 -19.34
N ARG A 190 -4.07 -17.60 -18.19
CA ARG A 190 -4.43 -18.12 -16.87
C ARG A 190 -5.44 -17.27 -16.13
N LEU A 191 -5.72 -16.04 -16.58
CA LEU A 191 -6.64 -15.12 -15.93
C LEU A 191 -8.06 -15.70 -15.71
N PRO A 192 -8.66 -16.43 -16.68
CA PRO A 192 -9.97 -17.06 -16.46
C PRO A 192 -9.98 -18.11 -15.34
N ALA A 193 -8.85 -18.80 -15.13
CA ALA A 193 -8.71 -19.79 -14.07
C ALA A 193 -8.74 -19.16 -12.66
N PHE A 194 -8.49 -17.85 -12.55
CA PHE A 194 -8.56 -17.11 -11.28
C PHE A 194 -9.88 -16.36 -11.07
N ALA A 195 -10.80 -16.38 -12.04
CA ALA A 195 -12.07 -15.65 -11.94
C ALA A 195 -12.95 -16.13 -10.78
N PHE A 196 -12.78 -17.37 -10.32
CA PHE A 196 -13.50 -17.88 -9.15
C PHE A 196 -13.10 -17.17 -7.85
N LEU A 197 -11.86 -16.66 -7.73
CA LEU A 197 -11.36 -15.99 -6.53
C LEU A 197 -12.07 -14.66 -6.25
N ILE A 198 -12.63 -14.02 -7.29
CA ILE A 198 -13.46 -12.81 -7.15
C ILE A 198 -14.88 -13.18 -6.68
N LYS A 199 -15.33 -14.41 -6.91
CA LYS A 199 -16.63 -14.91 -6.47
C LYS A 199 -16.60 -15.48 -5.06
N GLU A 200 -15.41 -15.72 -4.51
CA GLU A 200 -15.26 -16.11 -3.11
C GLU A 200 -15.65 -14.95 -2.20
N ASN A 201 -16.47 -15.25 -1.19
CA ASN A 201 -16.93 -14.27 -0.21
C ASN A 201 -15.72 -13.73 0.57
N ASP A 202 -15.35 -12.49 0.28
CA ASP A 202 -14.20 -11.80 0.87
C ASP A 202 -14.62 -10.39 1.22
N ARG A 203 -14.95 -10.23 2.49
CA ARG A 203 -15.51 -8.99 3.03
C ARG A 203 -14.66 -7.76 2.71
N LEU A 204 -13.32 -7.87 2.75
CA LEU A 204 -12.45 -6.72 2.50
C LEU A 204 -12.49 -6.31 1.03
N PHE A 205 -12.49 -7.29 0.13
CA PHE A 205 -12.66 -7.07 -1.30
C PHE A 205 -14.04 -6.51 -1.63
N ASP A 206 -15.11 -7.07 -1.05
CA ASP A 206 -16.48 -6.62 -1.29
C ASP A 206 -16.69 -5.19 -0.76
N GLU A 207 -16.22 -4.88 0.45
CA GLU A 207 -16.25 -3.52 1.01
C GLU A 207 -15.42 -2.56 0.13
N TYR A 208 -14.26 -2.99 -0.38
CA TYR A 208 -13.45 -2.18 -1.29
C TYR A 208 -14.20 -1.91 -2.59
N MET A 209 -14.78 -2.91 -3.25
CA MET A 209 -15.46 -2.73 -4.52
C MET A 209 -16.74 -1.89 -4.39
N ALA A 210 -17.48 -2.05 -3.30
CA ALA A 210 -18.71 -1.30 -3.03
C ALA A 210 -18.49 0.13 -2.51
N ALA A 211 -17.28 0.49 -2.08
CA ALA A 211 -17.01 1.83 -1.54
C ALA A 211 -17.11 2.91 -2.63
N ASP A 212 -18.09 3.81 -2.49
CA ASP A 212 -18.24 5.00 -3.34
C ASP A 212 -17.08 6.00 -3.14
N ASP A 213 -16.60 6.13 -1.89
CA ASP A 213 -15.45 6.95 -1.53
C ASP A 213 -14.32 6.10 -0.96
N LYS A 214 -13.27 5.90 -1.77
CA LYS A 214 -12.07 5.14 -1.38
C LYS A 214 -11.30 5.81 -0.24
N ARG A 215 -11.45 7.13 -0.04
CA ARG A 215 -10.76 7.86 1.04
C ARG A 215 -11.31 7.45 2.41
N GLN A 216 -12.64 7.39 2.55
CA GLN A 216 -13.28 6.95 3.78
C GLN A 216 -13.01 5.47 4.06
N PHE A 217 -13.00 4.63 3.02
CA PHE A 217 -12.59 3.23 3.14
C PHE A 217 -11.16 3.11 3.69
N ALA A 218 -10.21 3.85 3.10
CA ALA A 218 -8.82 3.83 3.53
C ALA A 218 -8.66 4.35 4.97
N GLN A 219 -9.37 5.42 5.32
CA GLN A 219 -9.33 6.01 6.66
C GLN A 219 -9.84 5.04 7.74
N LYS A 220 -10.94 4.33 7.45
CA LYS A 220 -11.52 3.31 8.34
C LYS A 220 -10.55 2.15 8.61
N LEU A 221 -9.73 1.78 7.62
CA LEU A 221 -8.92 0.56 7.65
C LEU A 221 -7.43 0.79 7.88
N PHE A 222 -6.98 2.05 7.99
CA PHE A 222 -5.58 2.37 8.24
C PHE A 222 -5.10 1.70 9.54
N HIS A 223 -4.11 0.82 9.41
CA HIS A 223 -3.56 -0.05 10.46
C HIS A 223 -4.49 -1.15 11.01
N GLU A 224 -5.69 -1.33 10.46
CA GLU A 224 -6.65 -2.37 10.92
C GLU A 224 -6.54 -3.70 10.16
N VAL A 225 -5.81 -3.69 9.04
CA VAL A 225 -5.56 -4.84 8.17
C VAL A 225 -4.13 -5.35 8.30
N ASP A 226 -3.95 -6.66 8.14
CA ASP A 226 -2.63 -7.28 8.06
C ASP A 226 -2.09 -7.31 6.62
N GLU A 227 -0.79 -7.57 6.49
CA GLU A 227 -0.09 -7.56 5.20
C GLU A 227 -0.62 -8.64 4.24
N ALA A 228 -1.07 -9.79 4.76
CA ALA A 228 -1.60 -10.87 3.94
C ALA A 228 -3.00 -10.53 3.41
N GLU A 229 -3.86 -9.94 4.24
CA GLU A 229 -5.16 -9.38 3.85
C GLU A 229 -4.98 -8.32 2.75
N MET A 230 -4.01 -7.42 2.93
CA MET A 230 -3.70 -6.37 1.95
C MET A 230 -3.22 -6.94 0.60
N ARG A 231 -2.33 -7.94 0.62
CA ARG A 231 -1.86 -8.63 -0.60
C ARG A 231 -3.00 -9.37 -1.30
N ASN A 232 -3.86 -10.05 -0.55
CA ASN A 232 -5.02 -10.74 -1.12
C ASN A 232 -6.02 -9.75 -1.76
N LEU A 233 -6.31 -8.63 -1.10
CA LEU A 233 -7.11 -7.54 -1.68
C LEU A 233 -6.50 -7.05 -2.99
N ALA A 234 -5.21 -6.71 -2.99
CA ALA A 234 -4.50 -6.23 -4.18
C ALA A 234 -4.58 -7.22 -5.36
N PHE A 235 -4.42 -8.51 -5.06
CA PHE A 235 -4.51 -9.58 -6.05
C PHE A 235 -5.91 -9.69 -6.66
N LYS A 236 -6.96 -9.71 -5.83
CA LYS A 236 -8.36 -9.80 -6.30
C LYS A 236 -8.77 -8.58 -7.12
N VAL A 237 -8.38 -7.38 -6.67
CA VAL A 237 -8.62 -6.13 -7.41
C VAL A 237 -7.91 -6.15 -8.77
N LEU A 238 -6.67 -6.63 -8.84
CA LEU A 238 -5.94 -6.76 -10.11
C LEU A 238 -6.62 -7.72 -11.10
N ILE A 239 -7.11 -8.87 -10.62
CA ILE A 239 -7.88 -9.80 -11.47
C ILE A 239 -9.17 -9.12 -11.93
N ALA A 240 -9.89 -8.44 -11.02
CA ALA A 240 -11.15 -7.78 -11.32
C ALA A 240 -10.98 -6.66 -12.36
N GLU A 241 -9.94 -5.82 -12.22
CA GLU A 241 -9.56 -4.79 -13.19
C GLU A 241 -9.28 -5.41 -14.56
N ARG A 242 -8.46 -6.48 -14.62
CA ARG A 242 -8.11 -7.13 -15.89
C ARG A 242 -9.27 -7.85 -16.57
N LEU A 243 -10.22 -8.39 -15.80
CA LEU A 243 -11.47 -8.95 -16.32
C LEU A 243 -12.44 -7.85 -16.77
N ALA A 244 -12.54 -6.75 -16.01
CA ALA A 244 -13.40 -5.61 -16.30
C ALA A 244 -12.97 -4.82 -17.54
N CYS A 245 -11.69 -4.89 -17.94
CA CYS A 245 -11.24 -4.35 -19.23
C CYS A 245 -11.99 -4.94 -20.42
N GLY A 246 -12.69 -6.07 -20.30
CA GLY A 246 -13.62 -6.55 -21.32
C GLY A 246 -12.98 -6.92 -22.67
N MET A 247 -11.65 -6.96 -22.75
CA MET A 247 -10.89 -7.35 -23.94
C MET A 247 -10.50 -8.82 -23.88
N THR A 248 -10.65 -9.51 -25.00
CA THR A 248 -10.13 -10.86 -25.22
C THR A 248 -8.61 -10.82 -25.41
N ALA A 249 -7.94 -11.97 -25.28
CA ALA A 249 -6.51 -12.09 -25.58
C ALA A 249 -6.21 -11.75 -27.06
N GLU A 250 -7.15 -12.01 -27.97
CA GLU A 250 -7.02 -11.70 -29.39
C GLU A 250 -7.14 -10.20 -29.65
N GLU A 251 -8.04 -9.51 -28.94
CA GLU A 251 -8.14 -8.04 -29.00
C GLU A 251 -6.91 -7.35 -28.43
N ARG A 252 -6.34 -7.87 -27.33
CA ARG A 252 -5.07 -7.36 -26.80
C ARG A 252 -3.90 -7.59 -27.76
N LEU A 253 -3.87 -8.73 -28.44
CA LEU A 253 -2.86 -9.01 -29.47
C LEU A 253 -2.97 -8.05 -30.65
N LEU A 254 -4.18 -7.63 -31.03
CA LEU A 254 -4.41 -6.76 -32.19
C LEU A 254 -4.28 -5.27 -31.83
N PHE A 255 -4.88 -4.84 -30.72
CA PHE A 255 -5.08 -3.44 -30.37
C PHE A 255 -4.31 -3.00 -29.11
N GLY A 256 -3.57 -3.90 -28.46
CA GLY A 256 -2.88 -3.58 -27.21
C GLY A 256 -3.86 -3.31 -26.06
N ASN A 257 -3.60 -2.28 -25.27
CA ASN A 257 -4.52 -1.80 -24.23
C ASN A 257 -5.47 -0.69 -24.72
N ASP A 258 -5.57 -0.48 -26.04
CA ASP A 258 -6.42 0.55 -26.63
C ASP A 258 -7.89 0.12 -26.65
N MET A 259 -8.60 0.49 -25.58
CA MET A 259 -10.02 0.26 -25.41
C MET A 259 -10.89 1.00 -26.44
N VAL A 260 -10.42 2.15 -26.93
CA VAL A 260 -11.15 2.95 -27.92
C VAL A 260 -11.09 2.21 -29.26
N LYS A 261 -9.88 1.84 -29.70
CA LYS A 261 -9.69 1.08 -30.94
C LYS A 261 -10.38 -0.28 -30.89
N THR A 262 -10.40 -0.95 -29.74
CA THR A 262 -11.13 -2.22 -29.57
C THR A 262 -12.64 -2.04 -29.74
N ARG A 263 -13.23 -0.99 -29.15
CA ARG A 263 -14.65 -0.67 -29.35
C ARG A 263 -14.97 -0.29 -30.79
N GLN A 264 -14.13 0.54 -31.41
CA GLN A 264 -14.26 0.92 -32.82
C GLN A 264 -14.20 -0.31 -33.74
N ALA A 265 -13.29 -1.25 -33.47
CA ALA A 265 -13.18 -2.48 -34.25
C ALA A 265 -14.42 -3.37 -34.13
N ARG A 266 -14.96 -3.56 -32.92
CA ARG A 266 -16.22 -4.31 -32.72
C ARG A 266 -17.37 -3.67 -33.48
N LEU A 267 -17.56 -2.36 -33.31
CA LEU A 267 -18.63 -1.61 -33.97
C LEU A 267 -18.51 -1.66 -35.50
N LEU A 268 -17.29 -1.52 -36.04
CA LEU A 268 -17.05 -1.67 -37.47
C LEU A 268 -17.43 -3.08 -37.96
N ILE A 269 -17.10 -4.14 -37.21
CA ILE A 269 -17.41 -5.52 -37.61
C ILE A 269 -18.92 -5.74 -37.62
N ASP A 270 -19.63 -5.22 -36.61
CA ASP A 270 -21.09 -5.32 -36.51
C ASP A 270 -21.80 -4.62 -37.68
N HIS A 271 -21.22 -3.52 -38.18
CA HIS A 271 -21.77 -2.71 -39.27
C HIS A 271 -21.09 -2.94 -40.63
N PHE A 272 -20.23 -3.96 -40.74
CA PHE A 272 -19.31 -4.12 -41.88
C PHE A 272 -20.03 -4.20 -43.24
N ASP A 273 -21.20 -4.84 -43.28
CA ASP A 273 -22.01 -4.97 -44.49
C ASP A 273 -22.53 -3.63 -44.98
N SER A 274 -23.23 -2.92 -44.10
CA SER A 274 -23.86 -1.64 -44.41
C SER A 274 -22.84 -0.57 -44.82
N LEU A 275 -21.64 -0.61 -44.23
CA LEU A 275 -20.58 0.36 -44.49
C LEU A 275 -19.83 0.08 -45.80
N PHE A 276 -19.58 -1.20 -46.07
CA PHE A 276 -18.61 -1.58 -47.09
C PHE A 276 -19.17 -2.55 -48.12
N LEU A 277 -19.90 -3.60 -47.72
CA LEU A 277 -20.25 -4.69 -48.63
C LEU A 277 -21.51 -4.43 -49.47
N ASP A 278 -22.53 -3.74 -48.93
CA ASP A 278 -23.79 -3.48 -49.64
C ASP A 278 -23.62 -2.50 -50.82
N SER A 279 -22.61 -1.63 -50.72
CA SER A 279 -22.25 -0.68 -51.78
C SER A 279 -21.16 -1.20 -52.72
N ALA A 280 -20.57 -2.37 -52.45
CA ALA A 280 -19.42 -2.89 -53.18
C ALA A 280 -19.76 -4.14 -54.02
N PRO A 281 -19.17 -4.27 -55.23
CA PRO A 281 -19.22 -5.51 -55.98
C PRO A 281 -18.65 -6.68 -55.15
N ARG A 282 -19.26 -7.88 -55.25
CA ARG A 282 -18.79 -9.09 -54.54
C ARG A 282 -17.31 -9.39 -54.72
N ARG A 283 -16.74 -9.05 -55.89
CA ARG A 283 -15.31 -9.24 -56.19
C ARG A 283 -14.37 -8.39 -55.30
N ASP A 284 -14.90 -7.34 -54.67
CA ASP A 284 -14.13 -6.39 -53.85
C ASP A 284 -14.30 -6.65 -52.35
N HIS A 285 -15.20 -7.56 -51.96
CA HIS A 285 -15.41 -7.94 -50.55
C HIS A 285 -14.13 -8.47 -49.89
N SER A 286 -13.33 -9.27 -50.60
CA SER A 286 -12.04 -9.76 -50.10
C SER A 286 -10.98 -8.65 -49.96
N LEU A 287 -11.07 -7.60 -50.76
CA LEU A 287 -10.20 -6.44 -50.68
C LEU A 287 -10.58 -5.58 -49.46
N LEU A 288 -11.88 -5.37 -49.21
CA LEU A 288 -12.38 -4.68 -48.02
C LEU A 288 -11.99 -5.39 -46.71
N ALA A 289 -12.07 -6.72 -46.68
CA ALA A 289 -11.58 -7.51 -45.55
C ALA A 289 -10.07 -7.33 -45.32
N LEU A 290 -9.27 -7.21 -46.39
CA LEU A 290 -7.84 -6.94 -46.28
C LEU A 290 -7.57 -5.54 -45.71
N MET A 291 -8.36 -4.53 -46.12
CA MET A 291 -8.25 -3.16 -45.61
C MET A 291 -8.51 -3.10 -44.10
N PHE A 292 -9.58 -3.75 -43.63
CA PHE A 292 -9.82 -3.90 -42.19
C PHE A 292 -8.62 -4.54 -41.49
N CYS A 293 -8.08 -5.63 -42.03
CA CYS A 293 -6.95 -6.32 -41.41
C CYS A 293 -5.69 -5.45 -41.31
N LYS A 294 -5.44 -4.58 -42.30
CA LYS A 294 -4.31 -3.65 -42.28
C LYS A 294 -4.52 -2.53 -41.26
N TRP A 295 -5.73 -1.98 -41.17
CA TRP A 295 -6.11 -0.96 -40.18
C TRP A 295 -6.01 -1.49 -38.75
N ALA A 296 -6.48 -2.73 -38.53
CA ALA A 296 -6.50 -3.36 -37.21
C ALA A 296 -5.09 -3.54 -36.62
N ILE A 297 -4.10 -3.87 -37.46
CA ILE A 297 -2.72 -4.19 -37.01
C ILE A 297 -1.75 -3.02 -37.13
N GLU A 298 -2.21 -1.87 -37.64
CA GLU A 298 -1.37 -0.74 -38.06
C GLU A 298 -0.42 -0.24 -36.97
N ASP A 299 -0.90 -0.24 -35.73
CA ASP A 299 -0.17 0.28 -34.57
C ASP A 299 0.56 -0.82 -33.78
N ASN A 300 0.44 -2.09 -34.22
CA ASN A 300 0.99 -3.22 -33.47
C ASN A 300 1.85 -4.15 -34.36
N PRO A 301 3.19 -4.05 -34.27
CA PRO A 301 4.08 -4.84 -35.12
C PRO A 301 4.10 -6.34 -34.79
N LYS A 302 3.54 -6.76 -33.64
CA LYS A 302 3.41 -8.17 -33.27
C LYS A 302 2.15 -8.82 -33.85
N ALA A 303 1.19 -8.01 -34.32
CA ALA A 303 -0.03 -8.50 -34.94
C ALA A 303 0.20 -8.83 -36.42
N SER A 304 -0.55 -9.79 -36.94
CA SER A 304 -0.46 -10.21 -38.34
C SER A 304 -1.81 -10.07 -39.06
N VAL A 305 -1.78 -9.91 -40.38
CA VAL A 305 -3.01 -9.95 -41.22
C VAL A 305 -3.80 -11.24 -40.97
N LYS A 306 -3.11 -12.35 -40.68
CA LYS A 306 -3.76 -13.64 -40.38
C LYS A 306 -4.52 -13.62 -39.06
N SER A 307 -3.97 -13.00 -38.01
CA SER A 307 -4.66 -12.88 -36.72
C SER A 307 -5.84 -11.92 -36.80
N ALA A 308 -5.69 -10.78 -37.50
CA ALA A 308 -6.78 -9.84 -37.71
C ALA A 308 -7.92 -10.43 -38.55
N HIS A 309 -7.59 -11.21 -39.58
CA HIS A 309 -8.60 -11.90 -40.39
C HIS A 309 -9.38 -12.95 -39.61
N ARG A 310 -8.69 -13.70 -38.72
CA ARG A 310 -9.36 -14.65 -37.81
C ARG A 310 -10.33 -13.93 -36.89
N TYR A 311 -9.90 -12.81 -36.31
CA TYR A 311 -10.72 -11.99 -35.42
C TYR A 311 -11.96 -11.41 -36.12
N LEU A 312 -11.79 -10.91 -37.36
CA LEU A 312 -12.92 -10.49 -38.21
C LEU A 312 -13.93 -11.63 -38.38
N LEU A 313 -13.47 -12.81 -38.77
CA LEU A 313 -14.35 -13.96 -39.01
C LEU A 313 -15.05 -14.47 -37.74
N SER A 314 -14.42 -14.35 -36.56
CA SER A 314 -15.04 -14.82 -35.32
C SER A 314 -16.19 -13.95 -34.84
N LEU A 315 -16.19 -12.66 -35.18
CA LEU A 315 -17.20 -11.69 -34.76
C LEU A 315 -18.18 -11.31 -35.87
N TYR A 316 -17.83 -11.55 -37.12
CA TYR A 316 -18.66 -11.18 -38.24
C TYR A 316 -19.88 -12.11 -38.39
N HIS A 317 -21.07 -11.53 -38.27
CA HIS A 317 -22.37 -12.21 -38.41
C HIS A 317 -23.25 -11.58 -39.50
N GLY A 318 -22.63 -10.92 -40.50
CA GLY A 318 -23.33 -10.25 -41.59
C GLY A 318 -24.01 -11.20 -42.60
N GLN A 319 -24.70 -10.59 -43.56
CA GLN A 319 -25.45 -11.23 -44.64
C GLN A 319 -24.54 -11.82 -45.73
N HIS A 320 -23.37 -11.23 -45.97
CA HIS A 320 -22.45 -11.68 -47.01
C HIS A 320 -21.47 -12.72 -46.49
N ARG A 321 -20.94 -13.58 -47.36
CA ARG A 321 -19.89 -14.52 -46.96
C ARG A 321 -18.51 -13.89 -47.18
N LEU A 322 -17.76 -13.70 -46.10
CA LEU A 322 -16.37 -13.24 -46.18
C LEU A 322 -15.45 -14.32 -46.77
N ALA A 323 -14.48 -13.87 -47.57
CA ALA A 323 -13.51 -14.75 -48.20
C ALA A 323 -12.48 -15.30 -47.20
N GLY A 324 -11.92 -16.48 -47.50
CA GLY A 324 -10.87 -17.09 -46.70
C GLY A 324 -9.54 -16.33 -46.77
N TYR A 325 -8.67 -16.57 -45.78
CA TYR A 325 -7.41 -15.83 -45.59
C TYR A 325 -6.54 -15.75 -46.86
N ASN A 326 -6.38 -16.85 -47.59
CA ASN A 326 -5.53 -16.88 -48.78
C ASN A 326 -6.06 -15.96 -49.89
N THR A 327 -7.38 -15.88 -50.06
CA THR A 327 -8.03 -14.96 -51.00
C THR A 327 -7.87 -13.52 -50.57
N VAL A 328 -8.02 -13.23 -49.26
CA VAL A 328 -7.80 -11.89 -48.69
C VAL A 328 -6.36 -11.45 -48.91
N LYS A 329 -5.38 -12.29 -48.57
CA LYS A 329 -3.94 -12.01 -48.77
C LYS A 329 -3.59 -11.81 -50.25
N GLY A 330 -4.24 -12.54 -51.17
CA GLY A 330 -4.04 -12.39 -52.61
C GLY A 330 -4.34 -10.99 -53.17
N ASN A 331 -5.04 -10.14 -52.41
CA ASN A 331 -5.32 -8.76 -52.79
C ASN A 331 -4.22 -7.76 -52.38
N GLU A 332 -3.11 -8.18 -51.75
CA GLU A 332 -2.02 -7.26 -51.35
C GLU A 332 -1.46 -6.45 -52.53
N GLN A 333 -1.32 -7.06 -53.71
CA GLN A 333 -0.86 -6.36 -54.91
C GLN A 333 -1.88 -5.32 -55.41
N LYS A 334 -3.18 -5.57 -55.23
CA LYS A 334 -4.24 -4.62 -55.63
C LYS A 334 -4.36 -3.45 -54.67
N LEU A 335 -4.05 -3.67 -53.40
CA LEU A 335 -4.03 -2.60 -52.40
C LEU A 335 -2.85 -1.64 -52.61
N GLY A 336 -1.76 -2.05 -53.27
CA GLY A 336 -0.62 -1.18 -53.57
C GLY A 336 0.15 -0.75 -52.31
N THR A 337 0.78 0.44 -52.34
CA THR A 337 1.66 0.97 -51.28
C THR A 337 0.89 1.51 -50.06
N GLY A 338 0.09 0.66 -49.42
CA GLY A 338 -0.49 0.93 -48.10
C GLY A 338 -1.43 2.13 -48.01
N ARG A 339 -1.24 2.98 -46.99
CA ARG A 339 -2.13 4.10 -46.60
C ARG A 339 -2.46 5.09 -47.73
N HIS A 340 -1.58 5.20 -48.72
CA HIS A 340 -1.70 6.17 -49.82
C HIS A 340 -2.40 5.60 -51.06
N SER A 341 -2.87 4.36 -51.01
CA SER A 341 -3.68 3.82 -52.09
C SER A 341 -5.09 4.40 -52.03
N GLU A 342 -5.61 4.85 -53.18
CA GLU A 342 -6.97 5.37 -53.30
C GLU A 342 -8.05 4.44 -52.67
N PRO A 343 -7.96 3.10 -52.83
CA PRO A 343 -8.90 2.19 -52.20
C PRO A 343 -8.83 2.23 -50.66
N TYR A 344 -7.62 2.32 -50.07
CA TYR A 344 -7.46 2.37 -48.61
C TYR A 344 -7.86 3.73 -48.04
N ALA A 345 -7.51 4.82 -48.73
CA ALA A 345 -7.92 6.17 -48.34
C ALA A 345 -9.46 6.31 -48.33
N THR A 346 -10.15 5.73 -49.33
CA THR A 346 -11.61 5.70 -49.36
C THR A 346 -12.20 4.85 -48.22
N PHE A 347 -11.57 3.72 -47.90
CA PHE A 347 -11.95 2.91 -46.74
C PHE A 347 -11.83 3.68 -45.43
N LEU A 348 -10.69 4.33 -45.19
CA LEU A 348 -10.46 5.15 -44.00
C LEU A 348 -11.45 6.30 -43.89
N ARG A 349 -11.76 6.99 -45.00
CA ARG A 349 -12.74 8.08 -44.99
C ARG A 349 -14.12 7.62 -44.54
N ARG A 350 -14.64 6.54 -45.14
CA ARG A 350 -15.93 5.95 -44.75
C ARG A 350 -15.94 5.47 -43.29
N LEU A 351 -14.82 4.91 -42.84
CA LEU A 351 -14.64 4.50 -41.45
C LEU A 351 -14.73 5.71 -40.51
N THR A 352 -13.98 6.77 -40.79
CA THR A 352 -13.99 8.00 -39.99
C THR A 352 -15.38 8.63 -39.94
N ASP A 353 -16.07 8.75 -41.07
CA ASP A 353 -17.43 9.30 -41.15
C ASP A 353 -18.42 8.49 -40.29
N PHE A 354 -18.29 7.16 -40.31
CA PHE A 354 -19.10 6.27 -39.48
C PHE A 354 -18.79 6.41 -37.98
N LEU A 355 -17.52 6.49 -37.60
CA LEU A 355 -17.13 6.61 -36.20
C LEU A 355 -17.54 7.96 -35.60
N LEU A 356 -17.50 9.04 -36.38
CA LEU A 356 -18.00 10.36 -35.98
C LEU A 356 -19.53 10.34 -35.81
N SER A 357 -20.27 9.78 -36.77
CA SER A 357 -21.74 9.73 -36.72
C SER A 357 -22.31 8.78 -35.66
N SER A 358 -21.54 7.77 -35.24
CA SER A 358 -21.92 6.84 -34.17
C SER A 358 -21.54 7.32 -32.76
N GLY A 359 -20.86 8.47 -32.63
CA GLY A 359 -20.38 8.98 -31.35
C GLY A 359 -19.19 8.18 -30.77
N ALA A 360 -18.54 7.36 -31.58
CA ALA A 360 -17.36 6.56 -31.22
C ALA A 360 -16.03 7.34 -31.39
N LEU A 361 -16.09 8.59 -31.85
CA LEU A 361 -15.03 9.59 -31.87
C LEU A 361 -15.58 10.89 -31.27
N THR A 362 -14.87 11.52 -30.34
CA THR A 362 -15.17 12.90 -29.92
C THR A 362 -14.30 13.89 -30.71
N GLU A 363 -14.76 15.13 -30.92
CA GLU A 363 -14.09 16.15 -31.76
C GLU A 363 -12.63 16.48 -31.38
N GLY A 364 -12.09 15.91 -30.31
CA GLY A 364 -10.68 16.03 -29.89
C GLY A 364 -9.81 14.77 -30.06
N ASP A 365 -10.38 13.64 -30.48
CA ASP A 365 -9.64 12.39 -30.70
C ASP A 365 -8.98 12.45 -32.09
N GLY A 366 -7.85 13.15 -32.15
CA GLY A 366 -7.11 13.49 -33.35
C GLY A 366 -7.06 12.37 -34.40
N VAL A 367 -7.95 12.48 -35.39
CA VAL A 367 -7.61 12.05 -36.74
C VAL A 367 -6.44 12.94 -37.13
N ALA A 368 -5.23 12.36 -37.14
CA ALA A 368 -4.08 13.00 -37.74
C ALA A 368 -4.48 13.42 -39.16
N ALA A 369 -4.83 14.68 -39.29
CA ALA A 369 -5.08 15.36 -40.54
C ALA A 369 -3.73 15.55 -41.22
N GLU A 370 -3.23 14.47 -41.81
CA GLU A 370 -2.25 14.51 -42.89
C GLU A 370 -2.78 13.60 -44.00
N ILE A 371 -3.74 14.15 -44.76
CA ILE A 371 -3.96 13.78 -46.16
C ILE A 371 -3.01 14.64 -46.99
#